data_AF-A0A839IAH5-F1
#
_entry.id   AF-A0A839IAH5-F1
#
_cell.length_a   1.000
_cell.length_b   1.000
_cell.length_c   1.000
_cell.angle_alpha   90.00
_cell.angle_beta   90.00
_cell.angle_gamma   90.00
#
_symmetry.space_group_name_H-M   'P 1'
#
loop_
_entity.id
_entity.type
_entity.pdbx_description
1 polymer ?
#
loop_
_entity_poly.entity_id
_entity_poly.type
_entity_poly.pdbx_seq_one_letter_code
_entity_poly.pdbx_strand_id
1 'polypeptide(L)'
;MIKKILISAITLLTVVACTPKEDVPDFKGFKDVKEKKAAFFNFMYPAVMNENIRVAEERVFLERISDKVAKSESLTSAETTRVGELAESYKSALSDEGITSEWLSSLLVKVDLIPAPLVLSQGANESAWGTSRFAREASNYFGQWCYSKGCGL
;
A
#
# COMPACT_ATOMS: atom_id res chain seq x y z
N MET A 1 -4.70 -37.93 -50.64
CA MET A 1 -3.60 -36.99 -50.36
C MET A 1 -3.86 -36.32 -49.03
N ILE A 2 -3.03 -36.65 -48.05
CA ILE A 2 -3.04 -36.18 -46.66
C ILE A 2 -2.53 -34.74 -46.61
N LYS A 3 -3.24 -33.81 -45.93
CA LYS A 3 -2.79 -32.48 -45.46
C LYS A 3 -4.01 -31.82 -44.79
N LYS A 4 -3.99 -31.20 -43.62
CA LYS A 4 -2.98 -30.91 -42.59
C LYS A 4 -3.80 -30.60 -41.33
N ILE A 5 -3.44 -31.24 -40.22
CA ILE A 5 -3.90 -30.87 -38.88
C ILE A 5 -3.14 -29.60 -38.49
N LEU A 6 -3.85 -28.51 -38.19
CA LEU A 6 -3.29 -27.39 -37.44
C LEU A 6 -3.97 -27.36 -36.08
N ILE A 7 -3.32 -27.96 -35.10
CA ILE A 7 -3.63 -27.75 -33.68
C ILE A 7 -2.89 -26.47 -33.29
N SER A 8 -3.64 -25.40 -33.10
CA SER A 8 -3.12 -24.16 -32.51
C SER A 8 -2.91 -24.42 -31.01
N ALA A 9 -1.67 -24.63 -30.61
CA ALA A 9 -1.30 -24.73 -29.20
C ALA A 9 -1.29 -23.31 -28.58
N ILE A 10 -2.44 -22.89 -28.05
CA ILE A 10 -2.53 -21.69 -27.20
C ILE A 10 -1.79 -22.03 -25.91
N THR A 11 -0.56 -21.53 -25.79
CA THR A 11 0.22 -21.65 -24.57
C THR A 11 -0.35 -20.67 -23.55
N LEU A 12 -1.08 -21.21 -22.57
CA LEU A 12 -1.64 -20.45 -21.46
C LEU A 12 -0.49 -19.90 -20.62
N LEU A 13 -0.16 -18.61 -20.79
CA LEU A 13 0.80 -17.91 -19.96
C LEU A 13 0.19 -17.72 -18.57
N THR A 14 0.42 -18.70 -17.69
CA THR A 14 0.01 -18.61 -16.29
C THR A 14 0.95 -17.63 -15.59
N VAL A 15 0.51 -16.37 -15.48
CA VAL A 15 1.15 -15.42 -14.56
C VAL A 15 0.64 -15.73 -13.16
N VAL A 16 1.23 -16.75 -12.53
CA VAL A 16 1.11 -16.90 -11.07
C VAL A 16 2.22 -16.05 -10.46
N ALA A 17 1.94 -14.77 -10.25
CA ALA A 17 2.75 -13.94 -9.37
C ALA A 17 2.21 -14.09 -7.94
N CYS A 18 2.57 -15.19 -7.30
CA CYS A 18 2.58 -15.27 -5.85
C CYS A 18 4.04 -15.07 -5.44
N THR A 19 4.37 -13.87 -4.96
CA THR A 19 5.73 -13.58 -4.48
C THR A 19 6.04 -14.51 -3.29
N PRO A 20 7.18 -15.21 -3.31
CA PRO A 20 7.48 -16.22 -2.31
C PRO A 20 7.78 -15.57 -0.96
N LYS A 21 7.45 -16.29 0.11
CA LYS A 21 7.78 -16.04 1.52
C LYS A 21 9.30 -15.95 1.81
N GLU A 22 10.15 -16.03 0.79
CA GLU A 22 11.60 -16.24 0.85
C GLU A 22 12.41 -14.99 1.23
N ASP A 23 11.83 -13.78 1.22
CA ASP A 23 12.59 -12.53 1.43
C ASP A 23 12.58 -11.98 2.87
N VAL A 24 11.96 -12.67 3.84
CA VAL A 24 11.92 -12.20 5.24
C VAL A 24 13.14 -12.75 6.00
N PRO A 25 14.04 -11.90 6.54
CA PRO A 25 15.16 -12.36 7.34
C PRO A 25 14.71 -13.13 8.59
N ASP A 26 15.43 -14.18 8.99
CA ASP A 26 15.22 -14.78 10.32
C ASP A 26 15.78 -13.86 11.41
N PHE A 27 14.98 -12.86 11.79
CA PHE A 27 15.34 -11.89 12.83
C PHE A 27 15.69 -12.54 14.18
N LYS A 28 15.19 -13.76 14.45
CA LYS A 28 15.48 -14.49 15.69
C LYS A 28 16.88 -15.10 15.69
N GLY A 29 17.47 -15.36 14.52
CA GLY A 29 18.79 -15.95 14.37
C GLY A 29 19.96 -15.00 14.66
N PHE A 30 19.73 -13.69 14.70
CA PHE A 30 20.78 -12.70 14.96
C PHE A 30 21.25 -12.73 16.42
N LYS A 31 22.57 -12.83 16.62
CA LYS A 31 23.22 -12.75 17.94
C LYS A 31 23.56 -11.32 18.33
N ASP A 32 23.97 -10.49 17.37
CA ASP A 32 24.23 -9.07 17.58
C ASP A 32 22.93 -8.26 17.40
N VAL A 33 22.58 -7.48 18.42
CA VAL A 33 21.38 -6.65 18.42
C VAL A 33 21.46 -5.55 17.36
N LYS A 34 22.64 -4.98 17.10
CA LYS A 34 22.85 -3.94 16.08
C LYS A 34 22.61 -4.51 14.68
N GLU A 35 23.14 -5.69 14.40
CA GLU A 35 22.92 -6.39 13.12
C GLU A 35 21.44 -6.69 12.90
N LYS A 36 20.74 -7.18 13.94
CA LYS A 36 19.29 -7.43 13.87
C LYS A 36 18.50 -6.16 13.53
N LYS A 37 18.81 -5.04 14.19
CA LYS A 37 18.14 -3.76 13.95
C LYS A 37 18.40 -3.26 12.53
N ALA A 38 19.63 -3.37 12.04
CA ALA A 38 20.00 -3.01 10.68
C ALA A 38 19.27 -3.89 9.64
N ALA A 39 19.21 -5.20 9.87
CA ALA A 39 18.47 -6.13 9.01
C ALA A 39 16.97 -5.79 8.96
N PHE A 40 16.37 -5.47 10.11
CA PHE A 40 14.96 -5.06 10.17
C PHE A 40 14.70 -3.78 9.35
N PHE A 41 15.57 -2.78 9.50
CA PHE A 41 15.46 -1.53 8.74
C PHE A 41 15.63 -1.79 7.24
N ASN A 42 16.64 -2.55 6.82
CA ASN A 42 16.88 -2.88 5.42
C ASN A 42 15.73 -3.67 4.79
N PHE A 43 15.07 -4.53 5.57
CA PHE A 43 13.90 -5.29 5.13
C PHE A 43 12.66 -4.39 4.95
N MET A 44 12.35 -3.53 5.94
CA MET A 44 11.12 -2.74 5.92
C MET A 44 11.21 -1.48 5.04
N TYR A 45 12.38 -0.84 4.98
CA TYR A 45 12.55 0.47 4.36
C TYR A 45 12.10 0.53 2.88
N PRO A 46 12.44 -0.45 2.00
CA PRO A 46 12.00 -0.41 0.62
C PRO A 46 10.47 -0.40 0.48
N ALA A 47 9.76 -1.20 1.29
CA ALA A 47 8.30 -1.23 1.28
C ALA A 47 7.70 0.12 1.72
N VAL A 48 8.26 0.73 2.78
CA VAL A 48 7.83 2.05 3.26
C VAL A 48 8.04 3.13 2.18
N MET A 49 9.18 3.10 1.48
CA MET A 49 9.46 4.07 0.43
C MET A 49 8.55 3.88 -0.79
N ASN A 50 8.28 2.65 -1.20
CA ASN A 50 7.36 2.36 -2.30
C ASN A 50 5.93 2.84 -1.98
N GLU A 51 5.49 2.65 -0.74
CA GLU A 51 4.20 3.15 -0.26
C GLU A 51 4.14 4.68 -0.31
N ASN A 52 5.18 5.36 0.20
CA ASN A 52 5.26 6.81 0.16
C ASN A 52 5.29 7.36 -1.28
N ILE A 53 5.93 6.68 -2.23
CA ILE A 53 5.90 7.05 -3.65
C ILE A 53 4.48 6.96 -4.20
N ARG A 54 3.78 5.84 -3.94
CA ARG A 54 2.38 5.68 -4.40
C ARG A 54 1.48 6.78 -3.84
N VAL A 55 1.57 7.07 -2.54
CA VAL A 55 0.77 8.13 -1.90
C VAL A 55 1.14 9.52 -2.45
N ALA A 56 2.42 9.77 -2.74
CA ALA A 56 2.84 11.04 -3.35
C ALA A 56 2.24 11.23 -4.76
N GLU A 57 2.16 10.18 -5.57
CA GLU A 57 1.51 10.24 -6.89
C GLU A 57 0.00 10.54 -6.78
N GLU A 58 -0.67 9.91 -5.80
CA GLU A 58 -2.08 10.20 -5.49
C GLU A 58 -2.28 11.64 -5.02
N ARG A 59 -1.36 12.16 -4.21
CA ARG A 59 -1.37 13.54 -3.74
C ARG A 59 -1.22 14.53 -4.91
N VAL A 60 -0.24 14.33 -5.79
CA VAL A 60 -0.04 15.18 -6.98
C VAL A 60 -1.28 15.19 -7.87
N PHE A 61 -1.95 14.05 -8.01
CA PHE A 61 -3.24 13.98 -8.69
C PHE A 61 -4.28 14.89 -8.02
N LEU A 62 -4.46 14.77 -6.70
CA LEU A 62 -5.46 15.56 -5.95
C LEU A 62 -5.15 17.06 -5.90
N GLU A 63 -3.87 17.45 -5.84
CA GLU A 63 -3.45 18.85 -5.93
C GLU A 63 -3.83 19.46 -7.28
N ARG A 64 -3.63 18.72 -8.38
CA ARG A 64 -4.12 19.15 -9.70
C ARG A 64 -5.64 19.30 -9.75
N ILE A 65 -6.39 18.39 -9.11
CA ILE A 65 -7.85 18.51 -9.02
C ILE A 65 -8.24 19.74 -8.21
N SER A 66 -7.53 20.01 -7.10
CA SER A 66 -7.73 21.20 -6.27
C SER A 66 -7.54 22.49 -7.08
N ASP A 67 -6.49 22.56 -7.90
CA ASP A 67 -6.24 23.70 -8.79
C ASP A 67 -7.36 23.91 -9.82
N LYS A 68 -7.86 22.82 -10.42
CA LYS A 68 -8.99 22.88 -11.37
C LYS A 68 -10.25 23.40 -10.71
N VAL A 69 -10.59 22.87 -9.53
CA VAL A 69 -11.77 23.29 -8.76
C VAL A 69 -11.65 24.77 -8.36
N ALA A 70 -10.47 25.20 -7.89
CA ALA A 70 -10.22 26.61 -7.55
C ALA A 70 -10.39 27.56 -8.73
N LYS A 71 -10.11 27.10 -9.95
CA LYS A 71 -10.30 27.84 -11.21
C LYS A 71 -11.70 27.68 -11.81
N SER A 72 -12.61 26.98 -11.13
CA SER A 72 -13.95 26.64 -11.65
C SER A 72 -13.92 25.85 -12.97
N GLU A 73 -12.87 25.06 -13.19
CA GLU A 73 -12.75 24.17 -14.34
C GLU A 73 -13.53 22.87 -14.11
N SER A 74 -14.16 22.35 -15.17
CA SER A 74 -14.86 21.06 -15.10
C SER A 74 -13.88 19.88 -15.00
N LEU A 75 -14.20 18.92 -14.13
CA LEU A 75 -13.51 17.64 -14.08
C LEU A 75 -14.05 16.69 -15.16
N THR A 76 -13.15 15.90 -15.73
CA THR A 76 -13.53 14.80 -16.63
C THR A 76 -14.15 13.65 -15.84
N SER A 77 -14.93 12.79 -16.51
CA SER A 77 -15.52 11.61 -15.86
C SER A 77 -14.47 10.70 -15.22
N ALA A 78 -13.31 10.53 -15.87
CA ALA A 78 -12.21 9.73 -15.34
C ALA A 78 -11.58 10.36 -14.08
N GLU A 79 -11.42 11.69 -14.06
CA GLU A 79 -10.95 12.40 -12.86
C GLU A 79 -11.94 12.25 -11.72
N THR A 80 -13.25 12.46 -11.97
CA THR A 80 -14.30 12.30 -10.95
C THR A 80 -14.33 10.89 -10.40
N THR A 81 -14.26 9.85 -11.24
CA THR A 81 -14.17 8.45 -10.80
C THR A 81 -12.94 8.23 -9.92
N ARG A 82 -11.77 8.70 -10.36
CA ARG A 82 -10.52 8.51 -9.59
C ARG A 82 -10.55 9.24 -8.25
N VAL A 83 -11.13 10.44 -8.17
CA VAL A 83 -11.35 11.14 -6.90
C VAL A 83 -12.26 10.33 -5.99
N GLY A 84 -13.33 9.72 -6.52
CA GLY A 84 -14.22 8.83 -5.78
C GLY A 84 -13.51 7.60 -5.20
N GLU A 85 -12.65 6.95 -5.98
CA GLU A 85 -11.85 5.80 -5.51
C GLU A 85 -10.90 6.19 -4.37
N LEU A 86 -10.25 7.35 -4.46
CA LEU A 86 -9.39 7.87 -3.40
C LEU A 86 -10.22 8.27 -2.17
N ALA A 87 -11.37 8.89 -2.37
CA ALA A 87 -12.29 9.24 -1.29
C ALA A 87 -12.68 8.00 -0.47
N GLU A 88 -13.03 6.90 -1.14
CA GLU A 88 -13.34 5.63 -0.48
C GLU A 88 -12.12 5.06 0.26
N SER A 89 -10.97 5.00 -0.42
CA SER A 89 -9.73 4.44 0.14
C SER A 89 -9.27 5.16 1.41
N TYR A 90 -9.38 6.49 1.43
CA TYR A 90 -9.01 7.34 2.56
C TYR A 90 -10.18 7.63 3.52
N LYS A 91 -11.31 6.92 3.37
CA LYS A 91 -12.51 7.04 4.22
C LYS A 91 -12.94 8.50 4.38
N SER A 92 -13.04 9.20 3.25
CA SER A 92 -13.41 10.61 3.16
C SER A 92 -14.66 10.72 2.28
N ALA A 93 -15.82 10.43 2.86
CA ALA A 93 -17.09 10.46 2.13
C ALA A 93 -17.32 11.82 1.46
N LEU A 94 -17.81 11.80 0.22
CA LEU A 94 -18.34 12.99 -0.44
C LEU A 94 -19.66 13.38 0.22
N SER A 95 -19.87 14.68 0.39
CA SER A 95 -21.16 15.23 0.81
C SER A 95 -22.05 15.51 -0.42
N ASP A 96 -23.28 15.94 -0.19
CA ASP A 96 -24.23 16.26 -1.28
C ASP A 96 -23.74 17.43 -2.16
N GLU A 97 -22.83 18.26 -1.62
CA GLU A 97 -22.16 19.34 -2.35
C GLU A 97 -21.08 18.85 -3.33
N GLY A 98 -20.71 17.56 -3.28
CA GLY A 98 -19.74 16.95 -4.19
C GLY A 98 -18.28 17.34 -3.93
N ILE A 99 -17.49 17.46 -5.00
CA ILE A 99 -16.05 17.74 -4.92
C ILE A 99 -15.83 19.25 -4.78
N THR A 100 -15.75 19.75 -3.55
CA THR A 100 -15.47 21.16 -3.23
C THR A 100 -14.01 21.41 -2.83
N SER A 101 -13.57 22.66 -2.83
CA SER A 101 -12.23 23.04 -2.37
C SER A 101 -12.00 22.69 -0.89
N GLU A 102 -13.02 22.88 -0.05
CA GLU A 102 -12.97 22.56 1.37
C GLU A 102 -12.87 21.05 1.61
N TRP A 103 -13.63 20.25 0.85
CA TRP A 103 -13.58 18.80 0.91
C TRP A 103 -12.23 18.26 0.42
N LEU A 104 -11.71 18.78 -0.70
CA LEU A 104 -10.38 18.41 -1.21
C LEU A 104 -9.27 18.75 -0.22
N SER A 105 -9.35 19.91 0.43
CA SER A 105 -8.38 20.31 1.46
C SER A 105 -8.38 19.31 2.62
N SER A 106 -9.55 18.83 3.03
CA SER A 106 -9.69 17.81 4.08
C SER A 106 -9.15 16.44 3.66
N LEU A 107 -9.34 16.06 2.39
CA LEU A 107 -8.77 14.83 1.85
C LEU A 107 -7.23 14.91 1.77
N LEU A 108 -6.68 16.05 1.33
CA LEU A 108 -5.23 16.27 1.23
C LEU A 108 -4.51 16.26 2.60
N VAL A 109 -5.21 16.46 3.72
CA VAL A 109 -4.63 16.23 5.06
C VAL A 109 -4.37 14.74 5.31
N LYS A 110 -5.15 13.84 4.69
CA LYS A 110 -5.03 12.39 4.84
C LYS A 110 -4.09 11.76 3.81
N VAL A 111 -4.05 12.31 2.59
CA VAL A 111 -3.24 11.81 1.48
C VAL A 111 -1.86 12.46 1.51
N ASP A 112 -1.02 12.00 2.42
CA ASP A 112 0.34 12.50 2.56
C ASP A 112 1.29 11.37 2.96
N LEU A 113 2.57 11.58 2.65
CA LEU A 113 3.61 10.63 3.02
C LEU A 113 3.77 10.58 4.54
N ILE A 114 4.15 9.40 5.05
CA ILE A 114 4.49 9.24 6.45
C ILE A 114 6.02 9.16 6.54
N PRO A 115 6.68 9.95 7.41
CA PRO A 115 8.13 9.87 7.56
C PRO A 115 8.60 8.44 7.84
N ALA A 116 9.50 7.92 7.01
CA ALA A 116 9.98 6.55 7.14
C ALA A 116 10.50 6.19 8.54
N PRO A 117 11.24 7.06 9.25
CA PRO A 117 11.65 6.78 10.62
C PRO A 117 10.48 6.50 11.58
N LEU A 118 9.35 7.19 11.40
CA LEU A 118 8.14 6.97 12.21
C LEU A 118 7.57 5.58 11.98
N VAL A 119 7.37 5.20 10.70
CA VAL A 119 6.84 3.89 10.32
C VAL A 119 7.76 2.75 10.80
N LEU A 120 9.07 2.90 10.59
CA LEU A 120 10.05 1.89 11.02
C LEU A 120 10.11 1.76 12.54
N SER A 121 10.00 2.86 13.28
CA SER A 121 10.00 2.83 14.75
C SER A 121 8.77 2.13 15.31
N GLN A 122 7.59 2.38 14.74
CA GLN A 122 6.37 1.67 15.11
C GLN A 122 6.49 0.18 14.79
N GLY A 123 6.89 -0.15 13.56
CA GLY A 123 7.08 -1.53 13.14
C GLY A 123 8.07 -2.28 14.05
N ALA A 124 9.18 -1.64 14.42
CA ALA A 124 10.16 -2.22 15.32
C ALA A 124 9.59 -2.48 16.72
N ASN A 125 8.85 -1.52 17.28
CA ASN A 125 8.25 -1.63 18.61
C ASN A 125 7.18 -2.72 18.66
N GLU A 126 6.25 -2.74 17.71
CA GLU A 126 5.11 -3.67 17.68
C GLU A 126 5.52 -5.10 17.35
N SER A 127 6.57 -5.28 16.54
CA SER A 127 7.04 -6.60 16.11
C SER A 127 8.24 -7.15 16.90
N ALA A 128 8.71 -6.41 17.91
CA ALA A 128 9.97 -6.69 18.60
C ALA A 128 11.14 -6.90 17.61
N TRP A 129 11.30 -5.96 16.68
CA TRP A 129 12.27 -6.02 15.58
C TRP A 129 12.09 -7.26 14.69
N GLY A 130 10.84 -7.59 14.37
CA GLY A 130 10.45 -8.73 13.52
C GLY A 130 10.50 -10.10 14.20
N THR A 131 10.78 -10.18 15.50
CA THR A 131 10.91 -11.46 16.20
C THR A 131 9.61 -11.98 16.83
N SER A 132 8.56 -11.15 16.90
CA SER A 132 7.28 -11.57 17.49
C SER A 132 6.65 -12.74 16.72
N ARG A 133 5.89 -13.58 17.43
CA ARG A 133 5.14 -14.69 16.82
C ARG A 133 4.22 -14.16 15.70
N PHE A 134 3.50 -13.07 15.97
CA PHE A 134 2.57 -12.46 15.02
C PHE A 134 3.26 -11.92 13.76
N ALA A 135 4.46 -11.33 13.87
CA ALA A 135 5.23 -10.89 12.72
C ALA A 135 5.70 -12.07 11.87
N ARG A 136 6.21 -13.13 12.51
CA ARG A 136 6.76 -14.32 11.84
C ARG A 136 5.70 -15.21 11.18
N GLU A 137 4.58 -15.40 11.85
CA GLU A 137 3.55 -16.36 11.41
C GLU A 137 2.44 -15.68 10.59
N ALA A 138 2.16 -14.38 10.79
CA ALA A 138 1.08 -13.65 10.10
C ALA A 138 1.49 -12.32 9.46
N SER A 139 2.79 -12.02 9.35
CA SER A 139 3.26 -10.74 8.78
C SER A 139 2.68 -9.50 9.47
N ASN A 140 2.29 -9.62 10.74
CA ASN A 140 1.70 -8.52 11.51
C ASN A 140 2.80 -7.72 12.21
N TYR A 141 3.42 -6.80 11.45
CA TYR A 141 4.52 -5.96 11.95
C TYR A 141 4.06 -4.72 12.72
N PHE A 142 2.78 -4.38 12.66
CA PHE A 142 2.23 -3.13 13.19
C PHE A 142 1.16 -3.33 14.26
N GLY A 143 1.04 -4.55 14.81
CA GLY A 143 0.09 -4.84 15.88
C GLY A 143 -1.37 -4.69 15.44
N GLN A 144 -1.69 -4.99 14.18
CA GLN A 144 -3.05 -4.89 13.65
C GLN A 144 -3.95 -5.92 14.33
N TRP A 145 -5.12 -5.46 14.76
CA TRP A 145 -6.13 -6.30 15.40
C TRP A 145 -7.09 -6.84 14.36
N CYS A 146 -7.48 -8.11 14.52
CA CYS A 146 -8.58 -8.67 13.77
C CYS A 146 -9.79 -8.95 14.68
N TYR A 147 -10.96 -8.45 14.27
CA TYR A 147 -12.17 -8.45 15.10
C TYR A 147 -13.24 -9.44 14.63
N SER A 148 -12.91 -10.35 13.71
CA SER A 148 -13.82 -11.38 13.20
C SER A 148 -13.41 -12.77 13.69
N LYS A 149 -14.41 -13.62 13.96
CA LYS A 149 -14.18 -15.00 14.41
C LYS A 149 -13.42 -15.78 13.34
N GLY A 150 -12.29 -16.38 13.72
CA GLY A 150 -11.44 -17.15 12.80
C GLY A 150 -10.40 -16.31 12.04
N CYS A 151 -10.27 -15.03 12.36
CA CYS A 151 -9.22 -14.17 11.84
C CYS A 151 -8.12 -13.92 12.88
N GLY A 152 -6.86 -13.83 12.44
CA GLY A 152 -5.69 -13.73 13.30
C GLY A 152 -5.02 -15.08 13.57
N LEU A 153 -4.15 -15.12 14.59
CA LEU A 153 -3.28 -16.24 14.98
C LEU A 153 -3.40 -16.61 16.46
#